data_AF-A0A2V2BXH7-F1
#
_entry.id   AF-A0A2V2BXH7-F1
#
_cell.length_a   1.000
_cell.length_b   1.000
_cell.length_c   1.000
_cell.angle_alpha   90.00
_cell.angle_beta   90.00
_cell.angle_gamma   90.00
#
_symmetry.space_group_name_H-M   'P 1'
#
loop_
_entity.id
_entity.type
_entity.pdbx_description
1 polymer ?
#
loop_
_entity_poly.entity_id
_entity_poly.type
_entity_poly.pdbx_seq_one_letter_code
_entity_poly.pdbx_strand_id
1 'polypeptide(L)'
;MKTARIILAMLFAMGVVATLFSKIENSGKFAPAKIPDKIYFEEHDGGILIVYVKDGGKTYRIDTRSSVYSKYKIRQVSKDFLFLDSSDIGKYMITDAVSKNWDIFHARDGKIGGINAYVIYAEKSAKDPSGRKPNTVFILFESGGAVKKYEAKGYFHPHEPCCEIDGKILTVRTGMGDIAFDLGNGFESITKTANPK
;
A
#
# COMPACT_ATOMS: atom_id res chain seq x y z
N MET A 1 -5.63 23.39 41.90
CA MET A 1 -6.79 23.41 40.99
C MET A 1 -6.39 23.58 39.52
N LYS A 2 -5.59 22.67 38.93
CA LYS A 2 -5.28 22.69 37.48
C LYS A 2 -5.45 21.32 36.78
N THR A 3 -5.56 20.24 37.54
CA THR A 3 -5.73 18.86 37.04
C THR A 3 -7.18 18.48 36.71
N ALA A 4 -8.18 19.14 37.31
CA ALA A 4 -9.59 18.83 37.08
C ALA A 4 -10.17 19.37 35.74
N ARG A 5 -9.52 20.35 35.11
CA ARG A 5 -10.01 20.94 33.84
C ARG A 5 -9.59 20.15 32.60
N ILE A 6 -8.54 19.33 32.68
CA ILE A 6 -8.05 18.52 31.55
C ILE A 6 -8.92 17.27 31.35
N ILE A 7 -9.43 16.68 32.43
CA ILE A 7 -10.31 15.49 32.37
C ILE A 7 -11.68 15.85 31.76
N LEU A 8 -12.20 17.05 32.03
CA LEU A 8 -13.50 17.49 31.50
C LEU A 8 -13.47 17.77 29.99
N ALA A 9 -12.33 18.22 29.44
CA ALA A 9 -12.15 18.38 27.99
C ALA A 9 -12.02 17.04 27.25
N MET A 10 -11.41 16.03 27.88
CA MET A 10 -11.34 14.67 27.34
C MET A 10 -12.71 13.97 27.33
N LEU A 11 -13.55 14.19 28.34
CA LEU A 11 -14.92 13.65 28.34
C LEU A 11 -15.82 14.29 27.26
N PHE A 12 -15.62 15.57 26.93
CA PHE A 12 -16.39 16.22 25.87
C PHE A 12 -16.00 15.72 24.46
N ALA A 13 -14.71 15.41 24.22
CA ALA A 13 -14.28 14.83 22.94
C ALA A 13 -14.85 13.41 22.70
N MET A 14 -14.94 12.59 23.75
CA MET A 14 -15.55 11.26 23.66
C MET A 14 -17.07 11.33 23.46
N GLY A 15 -17.75 12.33 24.03
CA GLY A 15 -19.18 12.55 23.82
C GLY A 15 -19.52 12.97 22.39
N VAL A 16 -18.72 13.83 21.76
CA VAL A 16 -18.94 14.27 20.37
C VAL A 16 -18.72 13.13 19.38
N VAL A 17 -17.73 12.26 19.62
CA VAL A 17 -17.50 11.07 18.79
C VAL A 17 -18.65 10.07 18.93
N ALA A 18 -19.13 9.80 20.15
CA ALA A 18 -20.29 8.93 20.37
C ALA A 18 -21.59 9.48 19.73
N THR A 19 -21.76 10.80 19.71
CA THR A 19 -22.94 11.43 19.07
C THR A 19 -22.86 11.36 17.54
N LEU A 20 -21.66 11.41 16.95
CA LEU A 20 -21.48 11.19 15.51
C LEU A 20 -21.83 9.74 15.11
N PHE A 21 -21.55 8.75 15.96
CA PHE A 21 -21.93 7.36 15.73
C PHE A 21 -23.42 7.07 15.99
N SER A 22 -24.05 7.76 16.95
CA SER A 22 -25.49 7.60 17.23
C SER A 22 -26.38 8.12 16.10
N LYS A 23 -25.94 9.14 15.35
CA LYS A 23 -26.77 9.74 14.28
C LYS A 23 -26.85 8.89 13.00
N ILE A 24 -26.16 7.75 12.95
CA ILE A 24 -26.22 6.79 11.84
C ILE A 24 -27.24 5.67 12.11
N GLU A 25 -27.75 5.54 13.34
CA GLU A 25 -28.79 4.56 13.68
C GLU A 25 -30.18 5.21 13.77
N ASN A 26 -30.86 5.35 12.63
CA ASN A 26 -32.27 5.00 12.43
C ASN A 26 -32.86 5.71 11.20
N SER A 27 -32.69 5.10 10.03
CA SER A 27 -33.76 5.07 9.03
C SER A 27 -33.52 3.94 8.05
N GLY A 28 -34.24 2.84 8.27
CA GLY A 28 -34.41 1.78 7.27
C GLY A 28 -33.43 0.62 7.39
N LYS A 29 -33.97 -0.54 7.75
CA LYS A 29 -33.47 -1.90 7.47
C LYS A 29 -32.12 -1.98 6.74
N PHE A 30 -31.02 -1.99 7.50
CA PHE A 30 -29.76 -2.55 7.02
C PHE A 30 -29.25 -3.52 8.08
N ALA A 31 -29.14 -4.80 7.70
CA ALA A 31 -28.33 -5.76 8.41
C ALA A 31 -26.93 -5.15 8.64
N PRO A 32 -26.23 -5.46 9.74
CA PRO A 32 -24.89 -4.92 9.99
C PRO A 32 -24.01 -5.31 8.81
N ALA A 33 -23.70 -4.33 7.97
CA ALA A 33 -22.74 -4.51 6.89
C ALA A 33 -21.42 -4.85 7.58
N LYS A 34 -20.86 -6.02 7.24
CA LYS A 34 -19.50 -6.43 7.63
C LYS A 34 -18.59 -5.20 7.54
N ILE A 35 -18.18 -4.67 8.69
CA ILE A 35 -17.16 -3.64 8.78
C ILE A 35 -15.91 -4.26 8.13
N PRO A 36 -15.24 -3.59 7.17
CA PRO A 36 -14.07 -4.17 6.52
C PRO A 36 -13.03 -4.56 7.58
N ASP A 37 -12.48 -5.77 7.45
CA ASP A 37 -11.61 -6.41 8.46
C ASP A 37 -10.34 -5.59 8.79
N LYS A 38 -10.00 -4.60 7.98
CA LYS A 38 -8.83 -3.72 8.11
C LYS A 38 -9.23 -2.26 7.83
N ILE A 39 -8.97 -1.38 8.79
CA ILE A 39 -9.23 0.08 8.70
C ILE A 39 -7.89 0.80 8.87
N TYR A 40 -7.69 1.89 8.14
CA TYR A 40 -6.54 2.78 8.33
C TYR A 40 -6.99 4.20 8.62
N PHE A 41 -6.14 4.95 9.32
CA PHE A 41 -6.31 6.39 9.54
C PHE A 41 -4.95 7.08 9.56
N GLU A 42 -4.98 8.39 9.30
CA GLU A 42 -3.79 9.25 9.22
C GLU A 42 -3.65 10.06 10.51
N GLU A 43 -2.41 10.25 10.94
CA GLU A 43 -2.03 11.16 12.01
C GLU A 43 -0.79 11.93 11.59
N HIS A 44 -0.63 13.15 12.10
CA HIS A 44 0.52 13.99 11.83
C HIS A 44 1.32 14.15 13.11
N ASP A 45 2.57 13.70 13.11
CA ASP A 45 3.45 13.72 14.28
C ASP A 45 4.80 14.35 13.88
N GLY A 46 5.19 15.44 14.53
CA GLY A 46 6.45 16.14 14.25
C GLY A 46 6.61 16.61 12.79
N GLY A 47 5.52 16.83 12.05
CA GLY A 47 5.54 17.20 10.63
C GLY A 47 5.70 16.01 9.67
N ILE A 48 5.61 14.78 10.18
CA ILE A 48 5.63 13.53 9.42
C ILE A 48 4.24 12.91 9.41
N LEU A 49 3.87 12.34 8.25
CA LEU A 49 2.66 11.55 8.10
C LEU A 49 2.87 10.17 8.72
N ILE A 50 2.01 9.86 9.69
CA ILE A 50 1.90 8.56 10.32
C ILE A 50 0.62 7.88 9.81
N VAL A 51 0.74 6.62 9.42
CA VAL A 51 -0.41 5.79 9.05
C VAL A 51 -0.61 4.76 10.14
N TYR A 52 -1.82 4.72 10.70
CA TYR A 52 -2.23 3.67 11.60
C TYR A 52 -3.06 2.64 10.87
N VAL A 53 -2.75 1.37 11.05
CA VAL A 53 -3.56 0.26 10.54
C VAL A 53 -4.10 -0.56 11.70
N LYS A 54 -5.43 -0.70 11.75
CA LYS A 54 -6.12 -1.57 12.70
C LYS A 54 -6.44 -2.89 12.01
N ASP A 55 -5.91 -3.97 12.55
CA ASP A 55 -6.01 -5.32 11.99
C ASP A 55 -6.13 -6.34 13.10
N GLY A 56 -7.25 -7.08 13.13
CA GLY A 56 -7.48 -8.15 14.11
C GLY A 56 -7.37 -7.71 15.59
N GLY A 57 -7.74 -6.46 15.90
CA GLY A 57 -7.63 -5.89 17.25
C GLY A 57 -6.25 -5.33 17.62
N LYS A 58 -5.24 -5.47 16.76
CA LYS A 58 -3.94 -4.81 16.88
C LYS A 58 -3.94 -3.49 16.11
N THR A 59 -3.15 -2.54 16.59
CA THR A 59 -2.91 -1.26 15.91
C THR A 59 -1.44 -1.14 15.58
N TYR A 60 -1.13 -0.96 14.30
CA TYR A 60 0.21 -0.79 13.78
C TYR A 60 0.44 0.69 13.48
N ARG A 61 1.52 1.26 14.01
CA ARG A 61 1.97 2.63 13.70
C ARG A 61 3.04 2.55 12.62
N ILE A 62 2.75 3.06 11.43
CA ILE A 62 3.68 3.11 10.31
C ILE A 62 4.14 4.55 10.15
N ASP A 63 5.42 4.79 10.43
CA ASP A 63 6.09 6.04 10.06
C ASP A 63 6.38 6.01 8.56
N THR A 64 5.68 6.86 7.81
CA THR A 64 5.84 6.87 6.35
C THR A 64 7.10 7.59 5.90
N ARG A 65 7.69 8.43 6.76
CA ARG A 65 8.74 9.43 6.46
C ARG A 65 8.30 10.52 5.48
N SER A 66 7.06 10.51 5.02
CA SER A 66 6.49 11.55 4.17
C SER A 66 6.23 12.79 5.01
N SER A 67 6.66 13.96 4.54
CA SER A 67 6.34 15.22 5.19
C SER A 67 4.88 15.59 4.95
N VAL A 68 4.22 16.09 5.99
CA VAL A 68 2.85 16.63 5.87
C VAL A 68 2.79 17.92 5.05
N TYR A 69 3.94 18.56 4.82
CA TYR A 69 4.07 19.73 3.96
C TYR A 69 4.22 19.37 2.47
N SER A 70 4.47 18.09 2.18
CA SER A 70 4.56 17.57 0.82
C SER A 70 3.18 17.27 0.26
N LYS A 71 3.07 17.25 -1.07
CA LYS A 71 1.87 16.74 -1.72
C LYS A 71 1.90 15.22 -1.60
N TYR A 72 0.98 14.66 -0.81
CA TYR A 72 0.82 13.23 -0.70
C TYR A 72 -0.62 12.78 -0.98
N LYS A 73 -0.76 11.53 -1.41
CA LYS A 73 -2.04 10.85 -1.56
C LYS A 73 -1.89 9.42 -1.06
N ILE A 74 -2.72 9.03 -0.09
CA ILE A 74 -2.88 7.64 0.32
C ILE A 74 -4.18 7.08 -0.23
N ARG A 75 -4.15 5.83 -0.70
CA ARG A 75 -5.32 5.15 -1.23
C ARG A 75 -5.27 3.68 -0.88
N GLN A 76 -6.39 3.14 -0.42
CA GLN A 76 -6.56 1.70 -0.28
C GLN A 76 -6.70 1.04 -1.66
N VAL A 77 -5.80 0.10 -1.96
CA VAL A 77 -5.80 -0.73 -3.17
C VAL A 77 -6.61 -2.00 -2.91
N SER A 78 -6.41 -2.60 -1.74
CA SER A 78 -7.29 -3.64 -1.18
C SER A 78 -7.17 -3.67 0.34
N LYS A 79 -7.83 -4.63 0.99
CA LYS A 79 -7.73 -4.80 2.45
C LYS A 79 -6.28 -4.92 2.95
N ASP A 80 -5.37 -5.47 2.14
CA ASP A 80 -3.98 -5.78 2.55
C ASP A 80 -2.95 -4.78 2.01
N PHE A 81 -3.36 -3.80 1.19
CA PHE A 81 -2.46 -2.94 0.43
C PHE A 81 -2.95 -1.48 0.43
N LEU A 82 -2.13 -0.58 0.97
CA LEU A 82 -2.31 0.86 0.89
C LEU A 82 -1.20 1.45 0.01
N PHE A 83 -1.58 2.18 -1.02
CA PHE A 83 -0.63 2.89 -1.88
C PHE A 83 -0.44 4.32 -1.37
N LEU A 84 0.81 4.72 -1.21
CA LEU A 84 1.22 6.07 -0.83
C LEU A 84 2.03 6.66 -1.99
N ASP A 85 1.55 7.78 -2.53
CA ASP A 85 2.28 8.61 -3.49
C ASP A 85 2.60 9.94 -2.82
N SER A 86 3.89 10.22 -2.61
CA SER A 86 4.33 11.47 -2.01
C SER A 86 5.40 12.16 -2.86
N SER A 87 5.33 13.48 -2.96
CA SER A 87 6.27 14.27 -3.76
C SER A 87 7.70 14.30 -3.21
N ASP A 88 7.92 14.00 -1.93
CA ASP A 88 9.25 14.06 -1.28
C ASP A 88 9.96 12.70 -1.19
N ILE A 89 9.23 11.65 -0.86
CA ILE A 89 9.78 10.30 -0.70
C ILE A 89 9.51 9.41 -1.92
N GLY A 90 8.55 9.79 -2.77
CA GLY A 90 8.11 9.00 -3.91
C GLY A 90 6.98 8.04 -3.57
N LYS A 91 6.98 6.89 -4.24
CA LYS A 91 5.86 5.94 -4.25
C LYS A 91 6.17 4.69 -3.43
N TYR A 92 5.22 4.32 -2.60
CA TYR A 92 5.34 3.21 -1.66
C TYR A 92 4.06 2.39 -1.55
N MET A 93 4.24 1.13 -1.19
CA MET A 93 3.18 0.25 -0.74
C MET A 93 3.34 -0.02 0.75
N ILE A 94 2.30 0.23 1.51
CA ILE A 94 2.20 -0.13 2.93
C ILE A 94 1.38 -1.42 3.00
N THR A 95 1.97 -2.50 3.52
CA THR A 95 1.36 -3.84 3.53
C THR A 95 2.00 -4.77 4.56
N ASP A 96 1.23 -5.75 5.03
CA ASP A 96 1.71 -6.90 5.82
C ASP A 96 1.94 -8.16 4.98
N ALA A 97 1.54 -8.16 3.71
CA ALA A 97 1.57 -9.32 2.83
C ALA A 97 2.99 -9.76 2.42
N VAL A 98 4.00 -8.95 2.74
CA VAL A 98 5.42 -9.19 2.40
C VAL A 98 6.23 -9.67 3.61
N SER A 99 6.15 -8.96 4.74
CA SER A 99 6.98 -9.20 5.93
C SER A 99 6.22 -9.76 7.14
N LYS A 100 4.92 -10.07 6.99
CA LYS A 100 3.99 -10.46 8.08
C LYS A 100 3.83 -9.40 9.18
N ASN A 101 4.29 -8.17 8.91
CA ASN A 101 4.10 -6.98 9.72
C ASN A 101 3.79 -5.83 8.77
N TRP A 102 2.96 -4.88 9.20
CA TRP A 102 2.70 -3.69 8.40
C TRP A 102 3.98 -2.86 8.26
N ASP A 103 4.51 -2.84 7.04
CA ASP A 103 5.76 -2.19 6.68
C ASP A 103 5.58 -1.38 5.38
N ILE A 104 6.54 -0.48 5.11
CA ILE A 104 6.56 0.38 3.92
C ILE A 104 7.65 -0.04 2.94
N PHE A 105 7.21 -0.38 1.72
CA PHE A 105 8.02 -0.94 0.64
C PHE A 105 8.03 0.01 -0.55
N HIS A 106 9.16 0.15 -1.23
CA HIS A 106 9.20 0.91 -2.47
C HIS A 106 8.22 0.34 -3.48
N ALA A 107 7.58 1.22 -4.24
CA ALA A 107 6.65 0.83 -5.28
C ALA A 107 6.87 1.64 -6.56
N ARG A 108 6.58 1.02 -7.69
CA ARG A 108 6.29 1.69 -8.95
C ARG A 108 4.84 1.41 -9.31
N ASP A 109 4.18 2.37 -9.91
CA ASP A 109 2.84 2.20 -10.46
C ASP A 109 2.84 2.48 -11.96
N GLY A 110 1.85 1.93 -12.63
CA GLY A 110 1.56 2.19 -14.03
C GLY A 110 0.09 1.91 -14.31
N LYS A 111 -0.39 2.42 -15.43
CA LYS A 111 -1.77 2.22 -15.86
C LYS A 111 -1.81 1.68 -17.28
N ILE A 112 -2.63 0.65 -17.48
CA ILE A 112 -2.73 -0.08 -18.75
C ILE A 112 -4.21 -0.26 -19.05
N GLY A 113 -4.76 0.59 -19.92
CA GLY A 113 -6.21 0.68 -20.10
C GLY A 113 -6.91 1.02 -18.77
N GLY A 114 -7.81 0.14 -18.32
CA GLY A 114 -8.55 0.27 -17.05
C GLY A 114 -7.86 -0.32 -15.83
N ILE A 115 -6.63 -0.85 -15.97
CA ILE A 115 -5.93 -1.60 -14.93
C ILE A 115 -4.82 -0.74 -14.32
N ASN A 116 -4.75 -0.68 -12.99
CA ASN A 116 -3.58 -0.16 -12.29
C ASN A 116 -2.63 -1.33 -11.98
N ALA A 117 -1.37 -1.20 -12.34
CA ALA A 117 -0.31 -2.15 -12.03
C ALA A 117 0.62 -1.55 -10.98
N TYR A 118 1.02 -2.35 -9.98
CA TYR A 118 1.97 -1.97 -8.94
C TYR A 118 3.11 -2.98 -8.88
N VAL A 119 4.35 -2.51 -8.95
CA VAL A 119 5.54 -3.33 -8.71
C VAL A 119 6.11 -2.93 -7.36
N ILE A 120 6.07 -3.84 -6.40
CA ILE A 120 6.45 -3.64 -5.00
C ILE A 120 7.76 -4.37 -4.76
N TYR A 121 8.78 -3.65 -4.30
CA TYR A 121 10.08 -4.24 -3.97
C TYR A 121 10.03 -4.79 -2.55
N ALA A 122 10.32 -6.09 -2.36
CA ALA A 122 10.27 -6.73 -1.05
C ALA A 122 11.36 -6.25 -0.07
N GLU A 123 12.25 -5.36 -0.53
CA GLU A 123 13.19 -4.66 0.32
C GLU A 123 12.50 -3.54 1.09
N LYS A 124 12.65 -3.55 2.41
CA LYS A 124 12.20 -2.44 3.24
C LYS A 124 12.94 -1.18 2.82
N SER A 125 12.20 -0.09 2.70
CA SER A 125 12.71 1.21 2.29
C SER A 125 13.76 1.86 3.21
N ALA A 126 14.07 1.24 4.34
CA ALA A 126 15.09 1.68 5.30
C ALA A 126 16.47 1.02 5.07
N LYS A 127 16.60 0.06 4.15
CA LYS A 127 17.88 -0.59 3.85
C LYS A 127 18.48 -0.03 2.57
N ASP A 128 19.71 0.47 2.68
CA ASP A 128 20.56 0.76 1.53
C ASP A 128 21.08 -0.58 0.98
N PRO A 129 20.80 -0.94 -0.29
CA PRO A 129 21.19 -2.22 -0.85
C PRO A 129 22.69 -2.23 -1.16
N SER A 130 23.52 -2.45 -0.12
CA SER A 130 24.94 -2.70 -0.30
C SER A 130 25.15 -4.08 -0.94
N GLY A 131 25.10 -4.12 -2.27
CA GLY A 131 25.38 -5.29 -3.11
C GLY A 131 24.15 -5.88 -3.81
N ARG A 132 24.31 -6.23 -5.10
CA ARG A 132 23.27 -6.88 -5.93
C ARG A 132 23.09 -8.34 -5.50
N LYS A 133 22.16 -8.60 -4.57
CA LYS A 133 21.67 -9.94 -4.28
C LYS A 133 20.29 -10.13 -4.95
N PRO A 134 19.95 -11.36 -5.37
CA PRO A 134 18.57 -11.65 -5.76
C PRO A 134 17.61 -11.28 -4.63
N ASN A 135 16.54 -10.58 -4.97
CA ASN A 135 15.45 -10.19 -4.10
C ASN A 135 14.11 -10.53 -4.78
N THR A 136 13.02 -10.29 -4.07
CA THR A 136 11.66 -10.53 -4.53
C THR A 136 10.97 -9.21 -4.88
N VAL A 137 10.18 -9.22 -5.94
CA VAL A 137 9.13 -8.20 -6.16
C VAL A 137 7.76 -8.86 -6.15
N PHE A 138 6.77 -8.10 -5.70
CA PHE A 138 5.37 -8.44 -5.85
C PHE A 138 4.74 -7.55 -6.91
N ILE A 139 3.96 -8.14 -7.80
CA ILE A 139 3.28 -7.42 -8.87
C ILE A 139 1.78 -7.51 -8.58
N LEU A 140 1.13 -6.38 -8.40
CA LEU A 140 -0.31 -6.29 -8.19
C LEU A 140 -0.99 -5.72 -9.42
N PHE A 141 -2.10 -6.34 -9.83
CA PHE A 141 -3.00 -5.80 -10.83
C PHE A 141 -4.34 -5.51 -10.17
N GLU A 142 -4.75 -4.25 -10.18
CA GLU A 142 -6.03 -3.78 -9.69
C GLU A 142 -6.95 -3.43 -10.87
N SER A 143 -8.14 -4.05 -10.90
CA SER A 143 -9.15 -3.80 -11.91
C SER A 143 -10.55 -4.03 -11.33
N GLY A 144 -11.45 -3.06 -11.50
CA GLY A 144 -12.85 -3.17 -11.05
C GLY A 144 -13.02 -3.49 -9.55
N GLY A 145 -12.06 -3.09 -8.70
CA GLY A 145 -12.04 -3.38 -7.26
C GLY A 145 -11.47 -4.75 -6.87
N ALA A 146 -11.10 -5.59 -7.84
CA ALA A 146 -10.37 -6.84 -7.61
C ALA A 146 -8.86 -6.63 -7.71
N VAL A 147 -8.09 -7.39 -6.91
CA VAL A 147 -6.62 -7.38 -6.94
C VAL A 147 -6.09 -8.78 -7.20
N LYS A 148 -5.25 -8.93 -8.23
CA LYS A 148 -4.43 -10.12 -8.48
C LYS A 148 -2.98 -9.85 -8.11
N LYS A 149 -2.32 -10.84 -7.48
CA LYS A 149 -0.93 -10.75 -7.02
C LYS A 149 -0.06 -11.81 -7.69
N TYR A 150 1.12 -11.41 -8.12
CA TYR A 150 2.19 -12.27 -8.62
C TYR A 150 3.48 -12.00 -7.83
N GLU A 151 4.35 -13.00 -7.78
CA GLU A 151 5.65 -12.91 -7.13
C GLU A 151 6.75 -13.29 -8.13
N ALA A 152 7.84 -12.52 -8.16
CA ALA A 152 8.99 -12.78 -9.00
C ALA A 152 10.28 -12.59 -8.21
N LYS A 153 11.26 -13.47 -8.46
CA LYS A 153 12.63 -13.36 -7.94
C LYS A 153 13.55 -12.82 -9.03
N GLY A 154 14.51 -11.99 -8.65
CA GLY A 154 15.41 -11.33 -9.58
C GLY A 154 16.32 -10.31 -8.91
N TYR A 155 17.10 -9.60 -9.69
CA TYR A 155 17.96 -8.51 -9.24
C TYR A 155 17.21 -7.19 -9.42
N PHE A 156 16.45 -6.80 -8.39
CA PHE A 156 15.63 -5.60 -8.42
C PHE A 156 16.25 -4.51 -7.57
N HIS A 157 16.24 -3.28 -8.10
CA HIS A 157 16.64 -2.09 -7.37
C HIS A 157 15.53 -1.04 -7.48
N PRO A 158 15.04 -0.46 -6.36
CA PRO A 158 13.93 0.51 -6.38
C PRO A 158 14.16 1.69 -7.34
N HIS A 159 15.40 2.15 -7.42
CA HIS A 159 15.79 3.31 -8.21
C HIS A 159 16.10 2.98 -9.69
N GLU A 160 16.23 1.70 -10.05
CA GLU A 160 16.45 1.29 -11.44
C GLU A 160 15.12 0.86 -12.10
N PRO A 161 14.88 1.22 -13.37
CA PRO A 161 13.69 0.77 -14.09
C PRO A 161 13.71 -0.75 -14.27
N CYS A 162 12.80 -1.45 -13.59
CA CYS A 162 12.64 -2.90 -13.68
C CYS A 162 11.37 -3.33 -14.41
N CYS A 163 10.57 -2.40 -14.89
CA CYS A 163 9.36 -2.71 -15.65
C CYS A 163 9.12 -1.71 -16.78
N GLU A 164 8.46 -2.20 -17.82
CA GLU A 164 8.08 -1.43 -19.00
C GLU A 164 6.68 -1.86 -19.44
N ILE A 165 5.91 -0.90 -19.93
CA ILE A 165 4.56 -1.11 -20.44
C ILE A 165 4.60 -0.78 -21.94
N ASP A 166 4.36 -1.79 -22.77
CA ASP A 166 4.21 -1.62 -24.21
C ASP A 166 2.85 -2.16 -24.67
N GLY A 167 1.99 -1.27 -25.14
CA GLY A 167 0.60 -1.59 -25.50
C GLY A 167 -0.18 -2.23 -24.35
N LYS A 168 -0.43 -3.54 -24.46
CA LYS A 168 -1.14 -4.36 -23.45
C LYS A 168 -0.24 -5.30 -22.66
N ILE A 169 1.08 -5.17 -22.84
CA ILE A 169 2.06 -6.06 -22.20
C ILE A 169 2.79 -5.28 -21.12
N LEU A 170 2.79 -5.83 -19.91
CA LEU A 170 3.72 -5.42 -18.86
C LEU A 170 4.91 -6.39 -18.86
N THR A 171 6.10 -5.87 -19.08
CA THR A 171 7.34 -6.63 -18.99
C THR A 171 8.07 -6.25 -17.70
N VAL A 172 8.43 -7.24 -16.89
CA VAL A 172 9.25 -7.08 -15.68
C VAL A 172 10.62 -7.69 -15.93
N ARG A 173 11.64 -6.83 -15.96
CA ARG A 173 13.04 -7.20 -16.15
C ARG A 173 13.64 -7.66 -14.83
N THR A 174 13.85 -8.97 -14.70
CA THR A 174 14.31 -9.56 -13.43
C THR A 174 15.82 -9.71 -13.34
N GLY A 175 16.56 -9.53 -14.44
CA GLY A 175 17.99 -9.89 -14.52
C GLY A 175 18.27 -11.39 -14.47
N MET A 176 17.24 -12.24 -14.30
CA MET A 176 17.29 -13.71 -14.39
C MET A 176 16.48 -14.24 -15.58
N GLY A 177 15.90 -13.33 -16.38
CA GLY A 177 14.95 -13.60 -17.45
C GLY A 177 13.70 -12.75 -17.31
N ASP A 178 13.23 -12.19 -18.41
CA ASP A 178 12.12 -11.25 -18.38
C ASP A 178 10.78 -11.99 -18.22
N ILE A 179 9.88 -11.38 -17.46
CA ILE A 179 8.52 -11.87 -17.25
C ILE A 179 7.56 -10.92 -17.96
N ALA A 180 6.82 -11.43 -18.93
CA ALA A 180 5.76 -10.68 -19.60
C ALA A 180 4.38 -11.10 -19.10
N PHE A 181 3.49 -10.13 -18.92
CA PHE A 181 2.09 -10.32 -18.58
C PHE A 181 1.22 -9.79 -19.71
N ASP A 182 0.36 -10.65 -20.27
CA ASP A 182 -0.65 -10.24 -21.25
C ASP A 182 -1.92 -9.82 -20.51
N LEU A 183 -2.25 -8.55 -20.65
CA LEU A 183 -3.34 -7.91 -19.94
C LEU A 183 -4.64 -7.92 -20.74
N GLY A 184 -4.60 -8.41 -22.00
CA GLY A 184 -5.78 -8.70 -22.82
C GLY A 184 -6.42 -10.06 -22.51
N ASN A 185 -5.69 -10.98 -21.88
CA ASN A 185 -6.15 -12.34 -21.59
C ASN A 185 -6.11 -12.68 -20.08
N GLY A 186 -6.74 -11.86 -19.24
CA GLY A 186 -6.97 -12.24 -17.84
C GLY A 186 -5.74 -12.24 -16.92
N PHE A 187 -4.69 -11.50 -17.28
CA PHE A 187 -3.46 -11.29 -16.48
C PHE A 187 -2.53 -12.50 -16.40
N GLU A 188 -2.63 -13.47 -17.30
CA GLU A 188 -1.76 -14.64 -17.28
C GLU A 188 -0.32 -14.28 -17.65
N SER A 189 0.65 -14.88 -16.94
CA SER A 189 2.07 -14.75 -17.28
C SER A 189 2.33 -15.51 -18.58
N ILE A 190 2.71 -14.80 -19.64
CA ILE A 190 2.78 -15.38 -20.99
C ILE A 190 4.17 -15.87 -21.37
N THR A 191 5.24 -15.36 -20.76
CA THR A 191 6.60 -15.80 -21.11
C THR A 191 7.59 -15.55 -19.98
N LYS A 192 8.43 -16.55 -19.69
CA LYS A 192 9.75 -16.37 -19.07
C LYS A 192 10.78 -16.53 -20.19
N THR A 193 11.31 -15.45 -20.72
CA THR A 193 12.49 -15.56 -21.58
C THR A 193 13.68 -15.76 -20.66
N ALA A 194 14.17 -16.98 -20.56
CA ALA A 194 15.48 -17.22 -19.98
C ALA A 194 16.50 -16.54 -20.89
N ASN A 195 17.14 -15.47 -20.43
CA ASN A 195 18.32 -14.99 -21.14
C ASN A 195 19.38 -16.09 -21.05
N PRO A 196 19.94 -16.56 -22.18
CA PRO A 196 21.03 -17.51 -22.15
C PRO A 196 22.30 -16.81 -21.65
N LYS A 197 22.75 -17.25 -20.48
CA LYS A 197 24.06 -17.01 -19.82
C LYS A 197 24.49 -15.56 -19.56
#